data_AF-A0A812J4E8-F1
#
_entry.id   AF-A0A812J4E8-F1
#
_cell.length_a   1.000
_cell.length_b   1.000
_cell.length_c   1.000
_cell.angle_alpha   90.00
_cell.angle_beta   90.00
_cell.angle_gamma   90.00
#
_symmetry.space_group_name_H-M   'P 1'
#
loop_
_entity.id
_entity.type
_entity.pdbx_description
1 polymer ?
#
loop_
_entity_poly.entity_id
_entity_poly.type
_entity_poly.pdbx_seq_one_letter_code
_entity_poly.pdbx_strand_id
1 'polypeptide(L)'
;MAGCRDDAQVQKMTRARAKAMLMELVGEYSTKSFQNKLGDILQKEAQQGEVCDESPCRWALAEECHADIFARYGFKSGTGVERLRPIVLIFQKFPDLEDKVQKLWKLLGLKSSPSESFIDDKPQEVSQELPVPPTEKRILSKARALAFQAELLGAFSAPAFQKKLAEMSRKHFTHLHDADSRAELDLILEKTKLEILPAYGYEASSKGLQDMDIDMQQFDNDADIFVNAVAIEEALFPYCQTGRALTTDK
;
A
#
# COMPACT_ATOMS: atom_id res chain seq x y z
N MET A 1 -1.88 16.52 -5.13
CA MET A 1 -2.47 15.66 -4.07
C MET A 1 -2.79 14.24 -4.59
N ALA A 2 -1.83 13.55 -5.23
CA ALA A 2 -2.05 12.19 -5.77
C ALA A 2 -1.39 11.08 -4.94
N GLY A 3 -0.32 11.40 -4.17
CA GLY A 3 0.47 10.40 -3.45
C GLY A 3 -0.29 9.59 -2.40
N CYS A 4 -1.17 10.22 -1.62
CA CYS A 4 -1.81 9.62 -0.44
C CYS A 4 -2.69 8.38 -0.74
N ARG A 5 -3.13 8.19 -1.99
CA ARG A 5 -4.07 7.12 -2.37
C ARG A 5 -3.37 5.83 -2.79
N ASP A 6 -2.21 5.94 -3.43
CA ASP A 6 -1.44 4.77 -3.87
C ASP A 6 -0.75 4.09 -2.67
N ASP A 7 -0.30 4.88 -1.70
CA ASP A 7 0.21 4.40 -0.41
C ASP A 7 -0.83 3.52 0.30
N ALA A 8 -2.06 4.01 0.46
CA ALA A 8 -3.14 3.24 1.07
C ALA A 8 -3.49 1.95 0.30
N GLN A 9 -3.35 1.96 -1.02
CA GLN A 9 -3.61 0.78 -1.86
C GLN A 9 -2.52 -0.27 -1.71
N VAL A 10 -1.23 0.14 -1.68
CA VAL A 10 -0.12 -0.77 -1.40
C VAL A 10 -0.18 -1.31 0.04
N GLN A 11 -0.58 -0.49 1.00
CA GLN A 11 -0.76 -0.91 2.40
C GLN A 11 -1.80 -2.02 2.56
N LYS A 12 -2.85 -2.05 1.74
CA LYS A 12 -3.86 -3.12 1.73
C LYS A 12 -3.50 -4.33 0.87
N MET A 13 -2.46 -4.21 0.06
CA MET A 13 -2.10 -5.26 -0.87
C MET A 13 -1.31 -6.38 -0.17
N THR A 14 -1.69 -7.64 -0.43
CA THR A 14 -0.95 -8.81 0.06
C THR A 14 0.29 -9.06 -0.78
N ARG A 15 1.30 -9.74 -0.22
CA ARG A 15 2.51 -10.13 -0.95
C ARG A 15 2.19 -10.93 -2.21
N ALA A 16 1.27 -11.90 -2.12
CA ALA A 16 0.86 -12.71 -3.27
C ALA A 16 0.24 -11.86 -4.38
N ARG A 17 -0.59 -10.88 -4.00
CA ARG A 17 -1.22 -9.94 -4.93
C ARG A 17 -0.20 -8.99 -5.55
N ALA A 18 0.77 -8.50 -4.77
CA ALA A 18 1.88 -7.70 -5.26
C ALA A 18 2.73 -8.46 -6.28
N LYS A 19 3.10 -9.70 -5.93
CA LYS A 19 3.85 -10.60 -6.82
C LYS A 19 3.09 -10.89 -8.12
N ALA A 20 1.78 -11.12 -8.04
CA ALA A 20 0.95 -11.36 -9.23
C ALA A 20 0.95 -10.14 -10.17
N MET A 21 0.76 -8.93 -9.62
CA MET A 21 0.81 -7.69 -10.40
C MET A 21 2.17 -7.49 -11.08
N LEU A 22 3.27 -7.66 -10.34
CA LEU A 22 4.62 -7.53 -10.90
C LEU A 22 4.89 -8.55 -12.01
N MET A 23 4.38 -9.77 -11.87
CA MET A 23 4.53 -10.81 -12.88
C MET A 23 3.71 -10.52 -14.14
N GLU A 24 2.50 -9.95 -14.01
CA GLU A 24 1.71 -9.48 -15.17
C GLU A 24 2.43 -8.36 -15.92
N LEU A 25 2.97 -7.38 -15.21
CA LEU A 25 3.76 -6.28 -15.80
C LEU A 25 5.01 -6.80 -16.51
N VAL A 26 5.75 -7.70 -15.86
CA VAL A 26 6.90 -8.38 -16.47
C VAL A 26 6.47 -9.13 -17.73
N GLY A 27 5.31 -9.78 -17.72
CA GLY A 27 4.73 -10.46 -18.88
C GLY A 27 4.49 -9.51 -20.05
N GLU A 28 3.75 -8.43 -19.82
CA GLU A 28 3.42 -7.44 -20.86
C GLU A 28 4.67 -6.76 -21.43
N TYR A 29 5.58 -6.31 -20.56
CA TYR A 29 6.81 -5.68 -21.02
C TYR A 29 7.77 -6.66 -21.70
N SER A 30 7.66 -7.97 -21.44
CA SER A 30 8.46 -8.96 -22.15
C SER A 30 7.94 -9.29 -23.56
N THR A 31 6.76 -8.77 -23.96
CA THR A 31 6.20 -9.07 -25.27
C THR A 31 7.06 -8.50 -26.40
N LYS A 32 7.17 -9.24 -27.52
CA LYS A 32 7.94 -8.80 -28.70
C LYS A 32 7.41 -7.48 -29.26
N SER A 33 6.09 -7.28 -29.25
CA SER A 33 5.46 -6.05 -29.74
C SER A 33 5.93 -4.83 -28.93
N PHE A 34 5.90 -4.95 -27.59
CA PHE A 34 6.37 -3.90 -26.70
C PHE A 34 7.87 -3.64 -26.87
N GLN A 35 8.70 -4.69 -26.81
CA GLN A 35 10.16 -4.56 -26.89
C GLN A 35 10.63 -3.99 -28.24
N ASN A 36 9.96 -4.31 -29.35
CA ASN A 36 10.25 -3.72 -30.65
C ASN A 36 9.94 -2.21 -30.66
N LYS A 37 8.76 -1.81 -30.19
CA LYS A 37 8.37 -0.38 -30.09
C LYS A 37 9.31 0.39 -29.17
N LEU A 38 9.69 -0.21 -28.03
CA LEU A 38 10.63 0.38 -27.08
C LEU A 38 12.02 0.53 -27.72
N GLY A 39 12.49 -0.48 -28.46
CA GLY A 39 13.74 -0.42 -29.22
C GLY A 39 13.78 0.73 -30.23
N ASP A 40 12.69 0.93 -30.98
CA ASP A 40 12.58 2.05 -31.93
C ASP A 40 12.64 3.42 -31.23
N ILE A 41 12.01 3.53 -30.06
CA ILE A 41 12.04 4.76 -29.24
C ILE A 41 13.46 5.01 -28.72
N LEU A 42 14.10 4.00 -28.12
CA LEU A 42 15.47 4.10 -27.61
C LEU A 42 16.47 4.45 -28.71
N GLN A 43 16.31 3.89 -29.91
CA GLN A 43 17.15 4.21 -31.06
C GLN A 43 16.97 5.66 -31.52
N LYS A 44 15.75 6.17 -31.56
CA LYS A 44 15.48 7.58 -31.90
C LYS A 44 16.05 8.54 -30.85
N GLU A 45 15.96 8.19 -29.57
CA GLU A 45 16.53 8.98 -28.49
C GLU A 45 18.05 9.02 -28.56
N ALA A 46 18.69 7.88 -28.84
CA ALA A 46 20.14 7.82 -29.02
C ALA A 46 20.64 8.70 -30.19
N GLN A 47 19.79 8.92 -31.21
CA GLN A 47 20.09 9.83 -32.32
C GLN A 47 19.88 11.31 -31.96
N GLN A 48 19.07 11.60 -30.94
CA GLN A 48 18.73 12.95 -30.49
C GLN A 48 19.61 13.48 -29.35
N GLY A 49 20.46 12.63 -28.76
CA GLY A 49 21.38 13.01 -27.69
C GLY A 49 21.17 12.17 -26.41
N GLU A 50 21.37 12.79 -25.25
CA GLU A 50 21.41 12.09 -23.97
C GLU A 50 20.09 11.35 -23.64
N VAL A 51 20.21 10.03 -23.52
CA VAL A 51 19.11 9.11 -23.17
C VAL A 51 18.79 9.28 -21.68
N CYS A 52 17.76 10.07 -21.37
CA CYS A 52 17.24 10.33 -20.02
C CYS A 52 16.09 9.35 -19.67
N ASP A 53 16.06 8.82 -18.46
CA ASP A 53 15.01 7.89 -18.00
C ASP A 53 13.61 8.52 -17.95
N GLU A 54 13.51 9.85 -18.01
CA GLU A 54 12.25 10.60 -18.00
C GLU A 54 11.66 10.84 -19.40
N SER A 55 12.10 10.11 -20.43
CA SER A 55 11.60 10.30 -21.80
C SER A 55 10.07 10.18 -21.89
N PRO A 56 9.35 11.24 -22.33
CA PRO A 56 7.89 11.21 -22.47
C PRO A 56 7.39 10.09 -23.39
N CYS A 57 8.15 9.77 -24.45
CA CYS A 57 7.80 8.73 -25.41
C CYS A 57 7.85 7.32 -24.79
N ARG A 58 8.86 7.04 -23.95
CA ARG A 58 8.94 5.76 -23.22
C ARG A 58 7.80 5.61 -22.23
N TRP A 59 7.46 6.68 -21.51
CA TRP A 59 6.37 6.67 -20.53
C TRP A 59 4.98 6.59 -21.15
N ALA A 60 4.78 7.16 -22.34
CA ALA A 60 3.55 6.99 -23.10
C ALA A 60 3.36 5.52 -23.51
N LEU A 61 4.41 4.87 -24.02
CA LEU A 61 4.36 3.45 -24.39
C LEU A 61 4.15 2.55 -23.16
N ALA A 62 4.85 2.82 -22.06
CA ALA A 62 4.69 2.04 -20.82
C ALA A 62 3.27 2.17 -20.23
N GLU A 63 2.64 3.34 -20.36
CA GLU A 63 1.27 3.58 -19.91
C GLU A 63 0.24 2.78 -20.66
N GLU A 64 0.34 2.74 -22.00
CA GLU A 64 -0.56 1.92 -22.84
C GLU A 64 -0.61 0.47 -22.36
N CYS A 65 0.47 -0.03 -21.77
CA CYS A 65 0.57 -1.41 -21.31
C CYS A 65 0.20 -1.62 -19.83
N HIS A 66 0.58 -0.70 -18.93
CA HIS A 66 0.38 -0.94 -17.49
C HIS A 66 -0.91 -0.36 -16.90
N ALA A 67 -1.61 0.54 -17.61
CA ALA A 67 -2.76 1.25 -17.04
C ALA A 67 -3.89 0.29 -16.64
N ASP A 68 -4.21 -0.66 -17.52
CA ASP A 68 -5.23 -1.69 -17.26
C ASP A 68 -4.81 -2.63 -16.13
N ILE A 69 -3.52 -2.98 -16.06
CA ILE A 69 -3.00 -3.83 -14.98
C ILE A 69 -3.16 -3.09 -13.65
N PHE A 70 -2.66 -1.86 -13.54
CA PHE A 70 -2.79 -1.05 -12.33
C PHE A 70 -4.24 -0.88 -11.90
N ALA A 71 -5.16 -0.63 -12.84
CA ALA A 71 -6.59 -0.54 -12.55
C ALA A 71 -7.16 -1.83 -11.94
N ARG A 72 -6.80 -3.02 -12.46
CA ARG A 72 -7.21 -4.32 -11.88
C ARG A 72 -6.76 -4.49 -10.43
N TYR A 73 -5.63 -3.88 -10.09
CA TYR A 73 -5.07 -3.93 -8.75
C TYR A 73 -5.48 -2.75 -7.87
N GLY A 74 -6.32 -1.84 -8.37
CA GLY A 74 -6.92 -0.73 -7.64
C GLY A 74 -6.10 0.56 -7.63
N PHE A 75 -5.05 0.63 -8.44
CA PHE A 75 -4.25 1.84 -8.64
C PHE A 75 -4.85 2.71 -9.74
N LYS A 76 -4.67 4.03 -9.62
CA LYS A 76 -5.09 4.97 -10.66
C LYS A 76 -3.96 5.16 -11.67
N SER A 77 -4.31 5.39 -12.93
CA SER A 77 -3.36 5.82 -13.95
C SER A 77 -2.87 7.25 -13.63
N GLY A 78 -1.55 7.44 -13.59
CA GLY A 78 -0.87 8.73 -13.37
C GLY A 78 -0.32 9.35 -14.66
N THR A 79 0.60 10.30 -14.56
CA THR A 79 1.36 10.87 -15.70
C THR A 79 2.87 10.80 -15.46
N GLY A 80 3.67 10.38 -16.46
CA GLY A 80 5.14 10.34 -16.35
C GLY A 80 5.68 9.26 -15.41
N VAL A 81 6.79 9.52 -14.73
CA VAL A 81 7.50 8.57 -13.84
C VAL A 81 6.67 8.20 -12.60
N GLU A 82 5.80 9.09 -12.14
CA GLU A 82 4.82 8.85 -11.06
C GLU A 82 3.94 7.61 -11.33
N ARG A 83 3.85 7.15 -12.58
CA ARG A 83 3.14 5.92 -12.94
C ARG A 83 3.77 4.66 -12.39
N LEU A 84 5.08 4.63 -12.10
CA LEU A 84 5.72 3.48 -11.45
C LEU A 84 5.74 3.59 -9.93
N ARG A 85 5.19 4.66 -9.36
CA ARG A 85 5.07 4.84 -7.91
C ARG A 85 4.46 3.61 -7.22
N PRO A 86 3.40 2.96 -7.74
CA PRO A 86 2.91 1.71 -7.16
C PRO A 86 3.97 0.61 -7.05
N ILE A 87 4.86 0.47 -8.05
CA ILE A 87 5.92 -0.55 -8.05
C ILE A 87 7.01 -0.21 -7.02
N VAL A 88 7.36 1.07 -6.88
CA VAL A 88 8.34 1.50 -5.87
C VAL A 88 7.79 1.29 -4.46
N LEU A 89 6.53 1.66 -4.22
CA LEU A 89 5.86 1.42 -2.94
C LEU A 89 5.76 -0.09 -2.64
N ILE A 90 5.51 -0.91 -3.65
CA ILE A 90 5.54 -2.38 -3.52
C ILE A 90 6.92 -2.88 -3.16
N PHE A 91 7.97 -2.34 -3.77
CA PHE A 91 9.34 -2.72 -3.45
C PHE A 91 9.70 -2.36 -2.01
N GLN A 92 9.30 -1.16 -1.56
CA GLN A 92 9.49 -0.73 -0.18
C GLN A 92 8.75 -1.64 0.82
N LYS A 93 7.53 -2.06 0.49
CA LYS A 93 6.73 -2.94 1.35
C LYS A 93 7.18 -4.41 1.29
N PHE A 94 7.62 -4.89 0.12
CA PHE A 94 7.98 -6.28 -0.15
C PHE A 94 9.38 -6.34 -0.79
N PRO A 95 10.45 -6.09 -0.02
CA PRO A 95 11.81 -6.03 -0.55
C PRO A 95 12.27 -7.36 -1.15
N ASP A 96 11.69 -8.49 -0.72
CA ASP A 96 11.98 -9.81 -1.27
C ASP A 96 11.51 -10.00 -2.72
N LEU A 97 10.73 -9.05 -3.27
CA LEU A 97 10.34 -9.00 -4.67
C LEU A 97 11.32 -8.20 -5.55
N GLU A 98 12.49 -7.83 -5.01
CA GLU A 98 13.54 -7.08 -5.71
C GLU A 98 13.85 -7.64 -7.11
N ASP A 99 13.95 -8.96 -7.23
CA ASP A 99 14.27 -9.64 -8.49
C ASP A 99 13.29 -9.26 -9.62
N LYS A 100 12.02 -9.04 -9.27
CA LYS A 100 10.95 -8.70 -10.22
C LYS A 100 10.98 -7.24 -10.58
N VAL A 101 11.21 -6.38 -9.58
CA VAL A 101 11.31 -4.94 -9.76
C VAL A 101 12.51 -4.61 -10.63
N GLN A 102 13.68 -5.18 -10.34
CA GLN A 102 14.89 -5.05 -11.16
C GLN A 102 14.68 -5.56 -12.59
N LYS A 103 14.02 -6.71 -12.74
CA LYS A 103 13.68 -7.23 -14.07
C LYS A 103 12.76 -6.29 -14.86
N LEU A 104 11.78 -5.69 -14.20
CA LEU A 104 10.86 -4.72 -14.79
C LEU A 104 11.58 -3.44 -15.22
N TRP A 105 12.47 -2.90 -14.37
CA TRP A 105 13.32 -1.74 -14.71
C TRP A 105 14.18 -2.00 -15.94
N LYS A 106 14.78 -3.19 -16.01
CA LYS A 106 15.57 -3.61 -17.18
C LYS A 106 14.71 -3.73 -18.44
N LEU A 107 13.51 -4.27 -18.35
CA LEU A 107 12.59 -4.40 -19.49
C LEU A 107 12.10 -3.04 -20.01
N LEU A 108 12.06 -2.02 -19.16
CA LEU A 108 11.75 -0.64 -19.52
C LEU A 108 12.96 0.14 -20.06
N GLY A 109 14.16 -0.44 -20.01
CA GLY A 109 15.38 0.22 -20.46
C GLY A 109 15.78 1.42 -19.59
N LEU A 110 15.41 1.41 -18.30
CA LEU A 110 15.78 2.45 -17.35
C LEU A 110 17.23 2.24 -16.88
N LYS A 111 18.00 3.33 -16.76
CA LYS A 111 19.39 3.29 -16.29
C LYS A 111 19.50 3.41 -14.77
N SER A 112 18.61 4.17 -14.16
CA SER A 112 18.59 4.47 -12.73
C SER A 112 18.08 3.27 -11.93
N SER A 113 18.61 3.08 -10.71
CA SER A 113 18.06 2.08 -9.80
C SER A 113 16.65 2.46 -9.35
N PRO A 114 15.73 1.49 -9.12
CA PRO A 114 14.42 1.76 -8.52
C PRO A 114 14.46 2.56 -7.21
N SER A 115 15.59 2.50 -6.49
CA SER A 115 15.82 3.20 -5.22
C SER A 115 16.23 4.67 -5.37
N GLU A 116 16.75 5.06 -6.53
CA GLU A 116 17.30 6.41 -6.78
C GLU A 116 16.27 7.36 -7.41
N SER A 117 15.19 6.82 -8.00
CA SER A 117 14.25 7.58 -8.82
C SER A 117 13.21 8.42 -8.05
N PHE A 118 13.23 8.44 -6.71
CA PHE A 118 12.24 9.18 -5.89
C PHE A 118 12.82 9.79 -4.60
N ILE A 119 14.05 10.29 -4.65
CA ILE A 119 14.58 11.17 -3.60
C ILE A 119 14.27 12.62 -3.98
N ASP A 120 13.01 13.03 -3.99
CA ASP A 120 12.67 14.45 -3.98
C ASP A 120 11.30 14.66 -3.33
N ASP A 121 11.36 15.04 -2.06
CA ASP A 121 10.70 16.22 -1.46
C ASP A 121 10.68 16.02 0.07
N LYS A 122 11.84 16.17 0.71
CA LYS A 122 11.93 16.35 2.16
C LYS A 122 12.13 17.85 2.38
N PRO A 123 11.18 18.58 2.97
CA PRO A 123 11.47 19.91 3.49
C PRO A 123 12.62 19.77 4.49
N GLN A 124 13.71 20.50 4.24
CA GLN A 124 14.80 20.70 5.20
C GLN A 124 14.21 21.33 6.47
N GLU A 125 13.99 20.51 7.49
CA GLU A 125 13.73 21.00 8.83
C GLU A 125 15.07 21.36 9.46
N VAL A 126 15.27 22.68 9.60
CA VAL A 126 16.44 23.31 10.21
C VAL A 126 16.65 22.75 11.62
N SER A 127 17.86 22.23 11.85
CA SER A 127 18.36 21.80 13.16
C SER A 127 18.15 22.87 14.23
N GLN A 128 17.42 22.51 15.28
CA GLN A 128 17.73 22.97 16.63
C GLN A 128 17.82 21.75 17.55
N GLU A 129 19.07 21.38 17.85
CA GLU A 129 19.45 20.43 18.88
C GLU A 129 18.94 20.90 20.25
N LEU A 130 18.11 20.08 20.88
CA LEU A 130 18.09 19.94 22.33
C LEU A 130 18.25 18.45 22.67
N PRO A 131 19.04 18.11 23.70
CA PRO A 131 19.47 16.74 23.93
C PRO A 131 18.34 15.94 24.56
N VAL A 132 17.76 15.01 23.79
CA VAL A 132 16.81 14.01 24.30
C VAL A 132 17.60 12.75 24.70
N PRO A 133 17.41 12.22 25.93
CA PRO A 133 18.11 11.03 26.42
C PRO A 133 17.81 9.79 25.57
N PRO A 134 18.71 8.78 25.55
CA PRO A 134 18.64 7.66 24.64
C PRO A 134 17.39 6.82 24.88
N THR A 135 16.46 6.84 23.93
CA THR A 135 15.34 5.89 23.90
C THR A 135 15.88 4.51 23.56
N GLU A 136 15.83 3.62 24.55
CA GLU A 136 15.98 2.18 24.35
C GLU A 136 15.04 1.74 23.22
N LYS A 137 15.59 1.02 22.24
CA LYS A 137 14.83 0.43 21.13
C LYS A 137 13.72 -0.45 21.73
N ARG A 138 12.47 0.02 21.68
CA ARG A 138 11.30 -0.76 22.09
C ARG A 138 11.16 -1.91 21.09
N ILE A 139 11.32 -3.15 21.55
CA ILE A 139 11.08 -4.33 20.72
C ILE A 139 9.71 -4.86 21.12
N LEU A 140 8.72 -4.70 20.24
CA LEU A 140 7.42 -5.35 20.40
C LEU A 140 7.62 -6.86 20.35
N SER A 141 7.18 -7.59 21.37
CA SER A 141 7.24 -9.06 21.39
C SER A 141 5.99 -9.67 20.75
N LYS A 142 6.08 -10.90 20.22
CA LYS A 142 4.93 -11.62 19.65
C LYS A 142 3.74 -11.69 20.61
N ALA A 143 3.98 -11.98 21.88
CA ALA A 143 2.92 -12.05 22.89
C ALA A 143 2.19 -10.71 23.06
N ARG A 144 2.92 -9.59 23.01
CA ARG A 144 2.32 -8.25 23.07
C ARG A 144 1.60 -7.89 21.78
N ALA A 145 2.14 -8.26 20.62
CA ALA A 145 1.47 -8.07 19.33
C ALA A 145 0.13 -8.82 19.24
N LEU A 146 0.09 -10.08 19.70
CA LEU A 146 -1.14 -10.87 19.78
C LEU A 146 -2.15 -10.27 20.76
N ALA A 147 -1.69 -9.83 21.94
CA ALA A 147 -2.55 -9.17 22.93
C ALA A 147 -3.15 -7.87 22.37
N PHE A 148 -2.34 -7.07 21.67
CA PHE A 148 -2.80 -5.84 21.02
C PHE A 148 -3.89 -6.11 19.98
N GLN A 149 -3.68 -7.10 19.10
CA GLN A 149 -4.70 -7.49 18.14
C GLN A 149 -5.96 -8.06 18.80
N ALA A 150 -5.83 -8.81 19.89
CA ALA A 150 -6.99 -9.31 20.64
C ALA A 150 -7.80 -8.17 21.27
N GLU A 151 -7.14 -7.15 21.82
CA GLU A 151 -7.82 -5.95 22.34
C GLU A 151 -8.50 -5.15 21.22
N LEU A 152 -7.85 -4.97 20.07
CA LEU A 152 -8.46 -4.34 18.90
C LEU A 152 -9.69 -5.11 18.41
N LEU A 153 -9.57 -6.43 18.29
CA LEU A 153 -10.69 -7.29 17.90
C LEU A 153 -11.85 -7.15 18.90
N GLY A 154 -11.55 -7.16 20.20
CA GLY A 154 -12.55 -6.97 21.26
C GLY A 154 -13.23 -5.60 21.17
N ALA A 155 -12.46 -4.54 20.96
CA ALA A 155 -12.99 -3.17 20.83
C ALA A 155 -13.85 -3.00 19.58
N PHE A 156 -13.40 -3.52 18.44
CA PHE A 156 -14.17 -3.46 17.19
C PHE A 156 -15.39 -4.38 17.22
N SER A 157 -15.33 -5.52 17.89
CA SER A 157 -16.48 -6.42 18.05
C SER A 157 -17.46 -5.94 19.12
N ALA A 158 -17.14 -4.89 19.88
CA ALA A 158 -17.98 -4.40 20.96
C ALA A 158 -19.34 -3.89 20.41
N PRO A 159 -20.47 -4.16 21.09
CA PRO A 159 -21.79 -3.75 20.62
C PRO A 159 -21.92 -2.25 20.35
N ALA A 160 -21.25 -1.41 21.15
CA ALA A 160 -21.25 0.04 20.97
C ALA A 160 -20.54 0.46 19.66
N PHE A 161 -19.41 -0.18 19.35
CA PHE A 161 -18.66 0.09 18.12
C PHE A 161 -19.44 -0.41 16.90
N GLN A 162 -19.93 -1.65 16.94
CA GLN A 162 -20.73 -2.24 15.87
C GLN A 162 -22.02 -1.47 15.58
N LYS A 163 -22.67 -0.92 16.63
CA LYS A 163 -23.82 -0.03 16.46
C LYS A 163 -23.43 1.24 15.70
N LYS A 164 -22.30 1.87 16.06
CA LYS A 164 -21.79 3.07 15.37
C LYS A 164 -21.45 2.78 13.91
N LEU A 165 -20.80 1.65 13.64
CA LEU A 165 -20.46 1.18 12.31
C LEU A 165 -21.73 0.93 11.46
N ALA A 166 -22.75 0.29 12.04
CA ALA A 166 -24.04 0.06 11.38
C ALA A 166 -24.82 1.36 11.10
N GLU A 167 -24.81 2.31 12.04
CA GLU A 167 -25.41 3.64 11.84
C GLU A 167 -24.76 4.38 10.68
N MET A 168 -23.42 4.36 10.59
CA MET A 168 -22.69 4.93 9.46
C MET A 168 -23.04 4.22 8.15
N SER A 169 -23.02 2.89 8.12
CA SER A 169 -23.38 2.13 6.91
C SER A 169 -24.80 2.40 6.42
N ARG A 170 -25.73 2.75 7.32
CA ARG A 170 -27.12 3.14 6.96
C ARG A 170 -27.24 4.56 6.46
N LYS A 171 -26.44 5.50 6.99
CA LYS A 171 -26.41 6.90 6.52
C LYS A 171 -25.87 6.99 5.10
N HIS A 172 -24.86 6.18 4.81
CA HIS A 172 -24.18 6.13 3.51
C HIS A 172 -24.76 4.98 2.67
N PHE A 173 -25.98 5.16 2.16
CA PHE A 173 -26.73 4.16 1.39
C PHE A 173 -25.82 3.44 0.39
N THR A 174 -25.64 2.13 0.62
CA THR A 174 -25.04 1.13 -0.27
C THR A 174 -23.56 1.26 -0.67
N HIS A 175 -22.86 2.35 -0.37
CA HIS A 175 -21.45 2.45 -0.75
C HIS A 175 -20.58 3.14 0.32
N LEU A 176 -19.77 2.34 1.02
CA LEU A 176 -18.56 2.78 1.77
C LEU A 176 -17.46 3.35 0.83
N HIS A 177 -17.83 3.79 -0.37
CA HIS A 177 -16.94 4.33 -1.39
C HIS A 177 -16.99 5.85 -1.52
N ASP A 178 -17.92 6.51 -0.83
CA ASP A 178 -17.90 7.97 -0.74
C ASP A 178 -16.81 8.46 0.24
N ALA A 179 -16.20 9.59 -0.08
CA ALA A 179 -15.03 10.10 0.63
C ALA A 179 -15.38 10.46 2.09
N ASP A 180 -16.59 10.97 2.32
CA ASP A 180 -17.06 11.39 3.63
C ASP A 180 -17.31 10.19 4.56
N SER A 181 -17.89 9.11 4.03
CA SER A 181 -18.09 7.85 4.78
C SER A 181 -16.77 7.21 5.18
N ARG A 182 -15.76 7.33 4.31
CA ARG A 182 -14.41 6.80 4.54
C ARG A 182 -13.70 7.59 5.64
N ALA A 183 -13.75 8.92 5.58
CA ALA A 183 -13.14 9.78 6.58
C ALA A 183 -13.79 9.58 7.97
N GLU A 184 -15.11 9.43 8.02
CA GLU A 184 -15.82 9.10 9.25
C GLU A 184 -15.40 7.74 9.80
N LEU A 185 -15.14 6.75 8.93
CA LEU A 185 -14.69 5.40 9.34
C LEU A 185 -13.28 5.45 9.89
N ASP A 186 -12.37 6.10 9.18
CA ASP A 186 -10.98 6.26 9.57
C ASP A 186 -10.89 6.99 10.94
N LEU A 187 -11.72 8.01 11.16
CA LEU A 187 -11.79 8.73 12.43
C LEU A 187 -12.19 7.82 13.60
N ILE A 188 -13.21 6.97 13.44
CA ILE A 188 -13.66 6.08 14.52
C ILE A 188 -12.66 4.95 14.80
N LEU A 189 -11.98 4.47 13.76
CA LEU A 189 -10.93 3.46 13.88
C LEU A 189 -9.71 4.05 14.59
N GLU A 190 -9.23 5.20 14.13
CA GLU A 190 -8.10 5.92 14.72
C GLU A 190 -8.37 6.17 16.19
N LYS A 191 -9.51 6.77 16.54
CA LYS A 191 -9.88 7.03 17.94
C LYS A 191 -9.81 5.76 18.80
N THR A 192 -10.37 4.66 18.32
CA THR A 192 -10.38 3.39 19.08
C THR A 192 -8.96 2.85 19.28
N LYS A 193 -8.10 2.92 18.25
CA LYS A 193 -6.69 2.49 18.36
C LYS A 193 -5.90 3.39 19.32
N LEU A 194 -6.12 4.70 19.30
CA LEU A 194 -5.46 5.66 20.18
C LEU A 194 -5.77 5.41 21.66
N GLU A 195 -6.96 4.90 21.99
CA GLU A 195 -7.32 4.53 23.37
C GLU A 195 -6.54 3.29 23.87
N ILE A 196 -6.09 2.42 22.98
CA ILE A 196 -5.40 1.16 23.30
C ILE A 196 -3.87 1.32 23.33
N LEU A 197 -3.32 2.12 22.41
CA LEU A 197 -1.87 2.29 22.21
C LEU A 197 -1.03 2.53 23.48
N PRO A 198 -1.45 3.38 24.45
CA PRO A 198 -0.68 3.63 25.66
C PRO A 198 -0.38 2.37 26.49
N ALA A 199 -1.30 1.40 26.53
CA ALA A 199 -1.10 0.14 27.25
C ALA A 199 0.05 -0.69 26.66
N TYR A 200 0.37 -0.46 25.39
CA TYR A 200 1.43 -1.14 24.66
C TYR A 200 2.73 -0.33 24.63
N GLY A 201 2.77 0.82 25.30
CA GLY A 201 3.95 1.68 25.39
C GLY A 201 4.12 2.60 24.19
N TYR A 202 3.06 2.83 23.40
CA TYR A 202 3.07 3.81 22.31
C TYR A 202 2.36 5.09 22.73
N GLU A 203 2.70 6.18 22.06
CA GLU A 203 2.00 7.44 22.28
C GLU A 203 0.56 7.36 21.74
N ALA A 204 -0.41 7.96 22.44
CA ALA A 204 -1.77 8.14 21.92
C ALA A 204 -1.79 9.28 20.87
N SER A 205 -1.02 9.11 19.80
CA SER A 205 -0.90 10.05 18.69
C SER A 205 -0.86 9.29 17.36
N SER A 206 -1.09 9.99 16.24
CA SER A 206 -0.93 9.39 14.91
C SER A 206 0.52 8.91 14.68
N LYS A 207 1.51 9.53 15.33
CA LYS A 207 2.90 9.05 15.34
C LYS A 207 3.03 7.72 16.08
N GLY A 208 2.41 7.58 17.26
CA GLY A 208 2.41 6.32 17.99
C GLY A 208 1.71 5.17 17.24
N LEU A 209 0.69 5.47 16.42
CA LEU A 209 0.11 4.50 15.48
C LEU A 209 1.11 4.04 14.43
N GLN A 210 1.85 4.98 13.83
CA GLN A 210 2.89 4.65 12.84
C GLN A 210 4.01 3.82 13.47
N ASP A 211 4.49 4.21 14.65
CA ASP A 211 5.52 3.46 15.38
C ASP A 211 5.05 2.03 15.70
N MET A 212 3.79 1.86 16.12
CA MET A 212 3.19 0.54 16.34
C MET A 212 3.06 -0.27 15.04
N ASP A 213 2.59 0.35 13.97
CA ASP A 213 2.44 -0.34 12.67
C ASP A 213 3.81 -0.80 12.13
N ILE A 214 4.87 0.00 12.31
CA ILE A 214 6.25 -0.39 11.95
C ILE A 214 6.70 -1.59 12.78
N ASP A 215 6.50 -1.57 14.09
CA ASP A 215 6.89 -2.68 14.97
C ASP A 215 6.09 -3.96 14.70
N MET A 216 4.84 -3.85 14.24
CA MET A 216 4.00 -4.99 13.86
C MET A 216 4.50 -5.69 12.58
N GLN A 217 5.19 -4.99 11.67
CA GLN A 217 5.71 -5.56 10.41
C GLN A 217 6.70 -6.71 10.64
N GLN A 218 7.38 -6.74 11.79
CA GLN A 218 8.29 -7.84 12.13
C GLN A 218 7.56 -9.20 12.26
N PHE A 219 6.23 -9.19 12.38
CA PHE A 219 5.37 -10.36 12.49
C PHE A 219 4.58 -10.69 11.21
N ASP A 220 4.89 -10.08 10.07
CA ASP A 220 4.13 -10.25 8.81
C ASP A 220 4.04 -11.70 8.32
N ASN A 221 4.97 -12.57 8.73
CA ASN A 221 4.98 -14.00 8.39
C ASN A 221 4.43 -14.89 9.52
N ASP A 222 3.95 -14.33 10.62
CA ASP A 222 3.43 -15.08 11.76
C ASP A 222 1.95 -15.45 11.55
N ALA A 223 1.66 -16.75 11.53
CA ALA A 223 0.32 -17.25 11.24
C ALA A 223 -0.72 -16.83 12.29
N ASP A 224 -0.34 -16.73 13.57
CA ASP A 224 -1.27 -16.38 14.64
C ASP A 224 -1.68 -14.89 14.53
N ILE A 225 -0.69 -14.04 14.22
CA ILE A 225 -0.89 -12.61 13.98
C ILE A 225 -1.76 -12.37 12.73
N PHE A 226 -1.55 -13.17 11.68
CA PHE A 226 -2.36 -13.11 10.46
C PHE A 226 -3.82 -13.50 10.73
N VAL A 227 -4.07 -14.60 11.46
CA VAL A 227 -5.43 -15.04 11.79
C VAL A 227 -6.19 -13.95 12.55
N ASN A 228 -5.56 -13.30 13.52
CA ASN A 228 -6.18 -12.20 14.26
C ASN A 228 -6.40 -10.96 13.38
N ALA A 229 -5.49 -10.65 12.45
CA ALA A 229 -5.67 -9.55 11.51
C ALA A 229 -6.90 -9.77 10.61
N VAL A 230 -7.12 -11.00 10.13
CA VAL A 230 -8.32 -11.36 9.36
C VAL A 230 -9.59 -11.21 10.21
N ALA A 231 -9.58 -11.70 11.45
CA ALA A 231 -10.74 -11.57 12.35
C ALA A 231 -11.08 -10.09 12.64
N ILE A 232 -10.06 -9.23 12.80
CA ILE A 232 -10.23 -7.78 12.94
C ILE A 232 -10.88 -7.20 11.69
N GLU A 233 -10.41 -7.57 10.50
CA GLU A 233 -10.99 -7.09 9.24
C GLU A 233 -12.46 -7.52 9.07
N GLU A 234 -12.78 -8.77 9.41
CA GLU A 234 -14.16 -9.28 9.38
C GLU A 234 -15.07 -8.52 10.36
N ALA A 235 -14.58 -8.17 11.55
CA ALA A 235 -15.32 -7.35 12.50
C ALA A 235 -15.59 -5.93 11.96
N LEU A 236 -14.72 -5.39 11.12
CA LEU A 236 -14.88 -4.06 10.52
C LEU A 236 -15.73 -4.06 9.25
N PHE A 237 -15.83 -5.18 8.55
CA PHE A 237 -16.54 -5.30 7.28
C PHE A 237 -17.43 -6.56 7.19
N PRO A 238 -18.39 -6.75 8.13
CA PRO A 238 -19.18 -7.99 8.20
C PRO A 238 -20.07 -8.26 6.97
N TYR A 239 -20.31 -7.26 6.12
CA TYR A 239 -21.20 -7.36 4.95
C TYR A 239 -20.48 -7.60 3.61
N CYS A 240 -19.14 -7.69 3.58
CA CYS A 240 -18.40 -7.93 2.33
C CYS A 240 -18.45 -9.38 1.83
N GLN A 241 -19.07 -10.32 2.56
CA GLN A 241 -19.19 -11.74 2.14
C GLN A 241 -20.55 -12.16 1.56
N THR A 242 -21.55 -11.29 1.46
CA THR A 242 -22.83 -11.61 0.80
C THR A 242 -22.75 -11.45 -0.72
N GLY A 243 -21.96 -12.32 -1.36
CA GLY A 243 -21.80 -12.40 -2.82
C GLY A 243 -21.75 -13.82 -3.39
N ARG A 244 -21.98 -14.85 -2.58
CA ARG A 244 -22.24 -16.22 -3.06
C ARG A 244 -23.68 -16.62 -2.77
N ALA A 245 -24.61 -16.00 -3.48
CA ALA A 245 -25.89 -16.66 -3.73
C ALA A 245 -25.61 -17.77 -4.76
N LEU A 246 -25.53 -19.01 -4.28
CA LEU A 246 -25.63 -20.20 -5.10
C LEU A 246 -26.97 -20.14 -5.84
N THR A 247 -26.93 -19.82 -7.13
CA THR A 247 -28.05 -20.12 -8.03
C THR A 247 -28.07 -21.62 -8.25
N THR A 248 -28.75 -22.36 -7.38
CA THR A 248 -29.26 -23.68 -7.72
C THR A 248 -30.54 -23.46 -8.52
N ASP A 249 -30.40 -23.53 -9.83
CA ASP A 249 -31.49 -23.65 -10.79
C ASP A 249 -32.28 -24.95 -10.50
N LYS A 250 -33.61 -24.85 -10.58
CA LYS A 250 -34.55 -25.96 -10.68
C LYS A 250 -35.60 -25.63 -11.72
#